data_AF-A0A8X8Z2Q6-F1
#
_entry.id   AF-A0A8X8Z2Q6-F1
#
_cell.length_a   1.000
_cell.length_b   1.000
_cell.length_c   1.000
_cell.angle_alpha   90.00
_cell.angle_beta   90.00
_cell.angle_gamma   90.00
#
_symmetry.space_group_name_H-M   'P 1'
#
loop_
_entity.id
_entity.type
_entity.pdbx_description
1 polymer ?
#
loop_
_entity_poly.entity_id
_entity_poly.type
_entity_poly.pdbx_seq_one_letter_code
_entity_poly.pdbx_strand_id
1 'polypeptide(L)'
;MASLGDIGVSALINIIGAFTFLLAFALLRIQPINDRVYFPKWYIAGRGPPQELGGGGGQICQLNIMTYFTFLNWMPQALKMSESELISHAGLDSAVFLRIYTLGYLQFSFFSD
;
A
#
# COMPACT_ATOMS: atom_id res chain seq x y z
N MET A 1 -8.01 12.86 32.86
CA MET A 1 -7.14 11.73 32.47
C MET A 1 -8.02 10.75 31.74
N ALA A 2 -7.62 10.30 30.53
CA ALA A 2 -8.39 9.31 29.79
C ALA A 2 -8.36 7.97 30.54
N SER A 3 -9.51 7.31 30.67
CA SER A 3 -9.59 5.98 31.23
C SER A 3 -9.14 4.93 30.20
N LEU A 4 -8.81 3.72 30.66
CA LEU A 4 -8.55 2.58 29.77
C LEU A 4 -9.72 2.32 28.81
N GLY A 5 -10.96 2.59 29.25
CA GLY A 5 -12.15 2.51 28.39
C GLY A 5 -12.12 3.51 27.25
N ASP A 6 -11.74 4.76 27.52
CA ASP A 6 -11.65 5.82 26.49
C ASP A 6 -10.58 5.51 25.44
N ILE A 7 -9.43 4.97 25.89
CA ILE A 7 -8.35 4.51 25.01
C ILE A 7 -8.83 3.32 24.16
N GLY A 8 -9.52 2.36 24.77
CA GLY A 8 -10.03 1.17 24.08
C GLY A 8 -11.07 1.50 23.01
N VAL A 9 -12.03 2.38 23.31
CA VAL A 9 -13.05 2.84 22.34
C VAL A 9 -12.39 3.60 21.20
N SER A 10 -11.46 4.51 21.50
CA SER A 10 -10.72 5.26 20.48
C SER A 10 -9.89 4.34 19.58
N ALA A 11 -9.13 3.39 20.16
CA ALA A 11 -8.33 2.44 19.41
C ALA A 11 -9.21 1.58 18.49
N LEU A 12 -10.35 1.09 18.98
CA LEU A 12 -11.29 0.28 18.20
C LEU A 12 -11.83 1.04 16.98
N ILE A 13 -12.27 2.30 17.17
CA ILE A 13 -12.78 3.12 16.08
C ILE A 13 -11.70 3.36 15.02
N ASN A 14 -10.47 3.71 15.45
CA ASN A 14 -9.35 3.94 14.54
C ASN A 14 -8.96 2.68 13.77
N ILE A 15 -8.93 1.52 14.42
CA ILE A 15 -8.61 0.24 13.78
C ILE A 15 -9.68 -0.12 12.74
N ILE A 16 -10.97 -0.09 13.10
CA ILE A 16 -12.06 -0.39 12.17
C ILE A 16 -12.06 0.58 10.99
N GLY A 17 -11.84 1.87 11.26
CA GLY A 17 -11.71 2.89 10.24
C GLY A 17 -10.56 2.59 9.27
N ALA A 18 -9.37 2.26 9.80
CA ALA A 18 -8.22 1.88 8.98
C ALA A 18 -8.50 0.66 8.11
N PHE A 19 -9.14 -0.39 8.65
CA PHE A 19 -9.54 -1.56 7.86
C PHE A 19 -10.54 -1.21 6.77
N THR A 20 -11.50 -0.33 7.05
CA THR A 20 -12.48 0.14 6.06
C THR A 20 -11.78 0.89 4.92
N PHE A 21 -10.81 1.75 5.22
CA PHE A 21 -9.99 2.42 4.21
C PHE A 21 -9.14 1.45 3.40
N LEU A 22 -8.55 0.43 4.02
CA LEU A 22 -7.76 -0.59 3.30
C LEU A 22 -8.63 -1.43 2.35
N LEU A 23 -9.83 -1.78 2.76
CA LEU A 23 -10.81 -2.45 1.90
C LEU A 23 -11.20 -1.54 0.73
N ALA A 24 -11.56 -0.28 1.00
CA ALA A 24 -11.89 0.69 -0.04
C ALA A 24 -10.72 0.90 -1.03
N PHE A 25 -9.49 1.02 -0.53
CA PHE A 25 -8.28 1.11 -1.34
C PHE A 25 -8.12 -0.08 -2.28
N ALA A 26 -8.29 -1.31 -1.78
CA ALA A 26 -8.16 -2.50 -2.60
C ALA A 26 -9.25 -2.60 -3.68
N LEU A 27 -10.50 -2.30 -3.32
CA LEU A 27 -11.63 -2.26 -4.26
C LEU A 27 -11.42 -1.23 -5.37
N LEU A 28 -10.89 -0.05 -5.03
CA LEU A 28 -10.67 1.02 -6.00
C LEU A 28 -9.42 0.76 -6.86
N ARG A 29 -8.38 0.12 -6.31
CA ARG A 29 -7.10 -0.15 -6.99
C ARG A 29 -7.21 -1.18 -8.10
N ILE A 30 -8.08 -2.17 -7.97
CA ILE A 30 -8.26 -3.21 -9.00
C ILE A 30 -9.04 -2.72 -10.22
N GLN A 31 -9.78 -1.61 -10.09
CA GLN A 31 -10.58 -1.08 -11.19
C GLN A 31 -9.67 -0.47 -12.27
N PRO A 32 -9.79 -0.89 -13.54
CA PRO A 32 -8.90 -0.42 -14.61
C PRO A 32 -9.08 1.07 -14.94
N ILE A 33 -10.24 1.65 -14.61
CA ILE A 33 -10.46 3.10 -14.76
C ILE A 33 -9.56 3.91 -13.82
N ASN A 34 -9.20 3.35 -12.66
CA ASN A 34 -8.42 4.03 -11.63
C ASN A 34 -6.91 3.70 -11.70
N ASP A 35 -6.50 2.90 -12.68
CA ASP A 35 -5.11 2.45 -12.83
C ASP A 35 -4.14 3.64 -12.99
N ARG A 36 -4.55 4.70 -13.70
CA ARG A 36 -3.75 5.92 -13.85
C ARG A 36 -3.55 6.70 -12.55
N VAL A 37 -4.48 6.60 -11.61
CA VAL A 37 -4.41 7.29 -10.32
C VAL A 37 -3.48 6.54 -9.36
N TYR A 38 -3.52 5.20 -9.38
CA TYR A 38 -2.69 4.38 -8.49
C TYR A 38 -1.29 4.08 -9.03
N PHE A 39 -1.08 4.10 -10.34
CA PHE A 39 0.21 3.80 -10.97
C PHE A 39 0.76 4.90 -11.89
N PRO A 40 0.69 6.20 -11.53
CA PRO A 40 1.10 7.29 -12.42
C PRO A 40 2.60 7.25 -12.77
N LYS A 41 3.46 6.82 -11.84
CA LYS A 41 4.91 6.68 -12.07
C LYS A 41 5.24 5.73 -13.23
N TRP A 42 4.44 4.68 -13.42
CA TRP A 42 4.64 3.73 -14.51
C TRP A 42 4.35 4.37 -15.87
N TYR A 43 3.23 5.09 -15.96
CA TYR A 43 2.84 5.85 -17.14
C TYR A 43 3.85 6.94 -17.51
N ILE A 44 4.38 7.66 -16.52
CA ILE A 44 5.42 8.68 -16.75
C ILE A 44 6.73 8.03 -17.23
N ALA A 45 7.07 6.85 -16.70
CA ALA A 45 8.25 6.09 -17.11
C ALA A 45 8.11 5.38 -18.47
N GLY A 46 6.97 5.54 -19.16
CA GLY A 46 6.70 4.87 -20.45
C GLY A 46 6.56 3.34 -20.35
N ARG A 47 6.50 2.80 -19.13
CA ARG A 47 6.17 1.39 -18.89
C ARG A 47 4.65 1.29 -18.90
N GLY A 48 4.09 0.50 -19.81
CA GLY A 48 2.65 0.25 -19.87
C GLY A 48 2.07 -0.26 -18.54
N PRO A 49 0.74 -0.44 -18.43
CA PRO A 49 0.10 -0.87 -17.20
C PRO A 49 0.77 -2.14 -16.64
N PRO A 50 0.88 -2.28 -15.29
CA PRO A 50 1.51 -3.44 -14.67
C PRO A 50 0.95 -4.75 -15.24
N GLN A 51 1.82 -5.74 -15.52
CA GLN A 51 1.42 -7.04 -16.08
C GLN A 51 0.36 -7.80 -15.25
N GLU A 52 0.19 -7.47 -13.96
CA GLU A 52 -0.87 -8.03 -13.10
C GLU A 52 -2.28 -7.53 -13.48
N LEU A 53 -2.40 -6.42 -14.23
CA LEU A 53 -3.63 -5.92 -14.85
C LEU A 53 -3.64 -6.18 -16.37
N GLY A 54 -3.19 -7.37 -16.79
CA GLY A 54 -3.25 -7.84 -18.16
C GLY A 54 -4.69 -7.97 -18.68
N GLY A 55 -5.28 -6.86 -19.10
CA GLY A 55 -6.57 -6.78 -19.77
C GLY A 55 -6.53 -5.64 -20.78
N GLY A 56 -5.91 -5.90 -21.93
CA GLY A 56 -6.04 -5.03 -23.10
C GLY A 56 -7.51 -4.96 -23.50
N GLY A 57 -8.12 -3.78 -23.36
CA GLY A 57 -9.44 -3.47 -23.91
C GLY A 57 -10.59 -3.54 -22.91
N GLY A 58 -11.20 -2.39 -22.64
CA GLY A 58 -12.65 -2.24 -22.46
C GLY A 58 -13.37 -2.89 -21.28
N GLN A 59 -12.73 -3.68 -20.40
CA GLN A 59 -13.41 -4.29 -19.26
C GLN A 59 -13.46 -3.35 -18.05
N ILE A 60 -14.48 -2.50 -18.02
CA ILE A 60 -14.69 -1.46 -17.01
C ILE A 60 -14.80 -2.00 -15.56
N CYS A 61 -15.06 -3.31 -15.37
CA CYS A 61 -15.22 -3.94 -14.06
C CYS A 61 -14.63 -5.37 -14.03
N GLN A 62 -13.48 -5.58 -13.37
CA GLN A 62 -12.97 -6.91 -13.02
C GLN A 62 -13.70 -7.43 -11.77
N LEU A 63 -14.85 -8.10 -11.93
CA LEU A 63 -15.69 -8.62 -10.82
C LEU A 63 -15.25 -10.02 -10.32
N ASN A 64 -13.95 -10.30 -10.27
CA ASN A 64 -13.50 -11.57 -9.70
C ASN A 64 -13.42 -11.47 -8.16
N ILE A 65 -14.46 -11.97 -7.47
CA ILE A 65 -14.60 -11.98 -6.00
C ILE A 65 -13.34 -12.57 -5.31
N MET A 66 -12.69 -13.57 -5.91
CA MET A 66 -11.47 -14.17 -5.35
C MET A 66 -10.31 -13.18 -5.28
N THR A 67 -10.21 -12.24 -6.22
CA THR A 67 -9.16 -11.21 -6.22
C THR A 67 -9.38 -10.17 -5.12
N TYR A 68 -10.61 -10.03 -4.60
CA TYR A 68 -10.91 -9.15 -3.48
C TYR A 68 -10.60 -9.80 -2.12
N PHE A 69 -10.59 -11.13 -2.02
CA PHE A 69 -10.14 -11.83 -0.81
C PHE A 69 -8.61 -11.81 -0.64
N THR A 70 -7.85 -11.53 -1.71
CA THR A 70 -6.39 -11.39 -1.68
C THR A 70 -5.95 -9.93 -1.57
N PHE A 71 -6.78 -9.05 -0.99
CA PHE A 71 -6.55 -7.61 -0.97
C PHE A 71 -5.26 -7.17 -0.26
N LEU A 72 -4.67 -8.00 0.62
CA LEU A 72 -3.40 -7.69 1.29
C LEU A 72 -2.16 -8.12 0.51
N ASN A 73 -2.29 -8.75 -0.67
CA ASN A 73 -1.15 -9.23 -1.45
C ASN A 73 -0.19 -8.10 -1.89
N TRP A 74 -0.65 -6.85 -1.93
CA TRP A 74 0.21 -5.71 -2.25
C TRP A 74 1.24 -5.42 -1.16
N MET A 75 0.97 -5.78 0.09
CA MET A 75 1.87 -5.54 1.21
C MET A 75 3.17 -6.36 1.12
N PRO A 76 3.13 -7.70 0.96
CA PRO A 76 4.36 -8.46 0.73
C PRO A 76 5.00 -8.13 -0.61
N GLN A 77 4.22 -7.78 -1.65
CA GLN A 77 4.79 -7.31 -2.92
C GLN A 77 5.58 -6.01 -2.76
N ALA A 78 5.11 -5.05 -1.95
CA ALA A 78 5.80 -3.79 -1.70
C ALA A 78 7.16 -3.98 -1.01
N LEU A 79 7.34 -5.07 -0.27
CA LEU A 79 8.59 -5.42 0.42
C LEU A 79 9.59 -6.20 -0.45
N LYS A 80 9.19 -6.63 -1.67
CA LYS A 80 10.08 -7.43 -2.54
C LYS A 80 11.18 -6.61 -3.22
N MET A 81 10.98 -5.29 -3.36
CA MET A 81 11.92 -4.42 -4.06
C MET A 81 13.14 -4.14 -3.20
N SER A 82 14.34 -4.38 -3.73
CA SER A 82 15.60 -4.11 -3.03
C SER A 82 15.89 -2.60 -2.93
N GLU A 83 16.72 -2.18 -1.97
CA GLU A 83 17.07 -0.76 -1.78
C GLU A 83 17.73 -0.17 -3.03
N SER A 84 18.60 -0.92 -3.72
CA SER A 84 19.25 -0.49 -4.96
C SER A 84 18.24 -0.27 -6.09
N GLU A 85 17.28 -1.20 -6.25
CA GLU A 85 16.19 -1.04 -7.22
C GLU A 85 15.31 0.15 -6.86
N LEU A 86 14.97 0.32 -5.58
CA LEU A 86 14.15 1.42 -5.09
C LEU A 86 14.81 2.78 -5.36
N ILE A 87 16.12 2.90 -5.12
CA ILE A 87 16.89 4.11 -5.45
C ILE A 87 16.86 4.36 -6.97
N SER A 88 17.05 3.31 -7.78
CA SER A 88 17.01 3.45 -9.25
C SER A 88 15.62 3.83 -9.77
N HIS A 89 14.55 3.42 -9.09
CA HIS A 89 13.17 3.59 -9.54
C HIS A 89 12.50 4.87 -8.99
N ALA A 90 12.73 5.19 -7.71
CA ALA A 90 12.09 6.30 -7.01
C ALA A 90 13.04 7.47 -6.72
N GLY A 91 14.35 7.24 -6.78
CA GLY A 91 15.39 8.21 -6.41
C GLY A 91 15.90 8.03 -4.98
N LEU A 92 17.05 8.63 -4.70
CA LEU A 92 17.74 8.54 -3.40
C LEU A 92 16.91 9.14 -2.26
N ASP A 93 16.28 10.30 -2.48
CA ASP A 93 15.53 11.02 -1.44
C ASP A 93 14.35 10.18 -0.89
N SER A 94 13.60 9.52 -1.78
CA SER A 94 12.53 8.60 -1.39
C SER A 94 13.03 7.40 -0.59
N ALA A 95 14.21 6.87 -0.94
CA ALA A 95 14.81 5.75 -0.20
C ALA A 95 15.28 6.18 1.20
N VAL A 96 15.89 7.36 1.32
CA VAL A 96 16.28 7.94 2.61
C VAL A 96 15.06 8.21 3.48
N PHE A 97 13.96 8.72 2.91
CA PHE A 97 12.71 8.94 3.63
C PHE A 97 12.15 7.64 4.23
N LEU A 98 12.11 6.54 3.46
CA LEU A 98 11.66 5.24 3.96
C LEU A 98 12.57 4.70 5.07
N ARG A 99 13.87 4.98 4.99
CA ARG A 99 14.85 4.58 6.01
C ARG A 99 14.59 5.23 7.37
N ILE A 100 13.98 6.41 7.42
CA ILE A 100 13.58 7.06 8.68
C ILE A 100 12.60 6.17 9.45
N TYR A 101 11.63 5.56 8.77
CA TYR A 101 10.66 4.64 9.39
C TYR A 101 11.33 3.38 9.92
N THR A 102 12.26 2.79 9.15
CA THR A 102 13.01 1.61 9.58
C THR A 102 13.92 1.92 10.77
N LEU A 103 14.58 3.07 10.78
CA LEU A 103 15.39 3.53 11.91
C LEU A 103 14.53 3.77 13.16
N GLY A 104 13.36 4.38 13.00
CA GLY A 104 12.41 4.57 14.10
C GLY A 104 11.95 3.23 14.70
N TYR A 105 11.65 2.24 13.86
CA TYR A 105 11.32 0.89 14.29
C TYR A 105 12.48 0.23 15.05
N LEU A 106 13.70 0.33 14.52
CA LEU A 106 14.91 -0.23 15.14
C LEU A 106 15.17 0.39 16.51
N GLN A 107 15.08 1.72 16.62
CA GLN A 107 15.29 2.43 17.87
C GLN A 107 14.25 2.01 18.91
N PHE A 108 12.97 1.96 18.54
CA PHE A 108 11.93 1.53 19.47
C PHE A 108 12.11 0.09 19.94
N SER A 109 12.44 -0.82 19.01
CA SER A 109 12.71 -2.23 19.35
C SER A 109 13.87 -2.34 20.33
N PHE A 110 14.97 -1.60 20.09
CA PHE A 110 16.15 -1.61 20.97
C PHE A 110 15.87 -1.09 22.38
N PHE A 111 14.96 -0.13 22.54
CA PHE A 111 14.58 0.39 23.86
C PHE A 111 13.48 -0.43 24.56
N SER A 112 12.83 -1.35 23.83
CA SER A 112 11.78 -2.20 24.37
C SER A 112 12.32 -3.51 24.97
N ASP A 113 13.58 -3.85 24.67
CA ASP A 113 14.35 -4.97 25.25
C ASP A 113 15.16 -4.50 26.48
#